data_AF-A0A958UWT2-F1
#
_entry.id   AF-A0A958UWT2-F1
#
_cell.length_a   1.000
_cell.length_b   1.000
_cell.length_c   1.000
_cell.angle_alpha   90.00
_cell.angle_beta   90.00
_cell.angle_gamma   90.00
#
_symmetry.space_group_name_H-M   'P 1'
#
loop_
_entity.id
_entity.type
_entity.pdbx_description
1 polymer ?
#
loop_
_entity_poly.entity_id
_entity_poly.type
_entity_poly.pdbx_seq_one_letter_code
_entity_poly.pdbx_strand_id
1 'polypeptide(L)' 'MKQALLVFLGGGFGSVLRFLIGKFLNSPESGIPYGTFAANILGSLFIGIILGLAA' A
#
# COMPACT_ATOMS: atom_id res chain seq x y z
N MET A 1 -5.51 -8.33 -21.87
CA MET A 1 -4.63 -7.13 -21.95
C MET A 1 -5.03 -6.01 -20.99
N LYS A 2 -6.25 -5.45 -21.07
CA LYS A 2 -6.66 -4.28 -20.26
C LYS A 2 -6.51 -4.47 -18.73
N GLN A 3 -6.87 -5.65 -18.21
CA GLN A 3 -6.72 -5.96 -16.78
C GLN A 3 -5.26 -6.03 -16.32
N ALA A 4 -4.38 -6.59 -17.14
CA ALA A 4 -2.95 -6.65 -16.83
C ALA A 4 -2.34 -5.24 -16.71
N LEU A 5 -2.78 -4.29 -17.54
CA LEU A 5 -2.36 -2.89 -17.46
C LEU A 5 -2.81 -2.22 -16.15
N LEU A 6 -4.05 -2.48 -15.72
CA LEU A 6 -4.58 -1.95 -14.46
C LEU A 6 -3.86 -2.53 -13.24
N VAL A 7 -3.59 -3.83 -13.24
CA VAL A 7 -2.79 -4.49 -12.19
C VAL A 7 -1.37 -3.93 -12.15
N PHE A 8 -0.75 -3.72 -13.31
CA PHE A 8 0.58 -3.14 -13.41
C PHE A 8 0.62 -1.70 -12.85
N LEU A 9 -0.34 -0.85 -13.25
CA LEU A 9 -0.41 0.53 -12.77
C LEU A 9 -0.70 0.60 -11.27
N GLY A 10 -1.68 -0.17 -10.78
CA GLY A 10 -2.03 -0.22 -9.36
C GLY A 10 -0.90 -0.79 -8.50
N GLY A 11 -0.28 -1.90 -8.94
CA GLY A 11 0.84 -2.53 -8.26
C GLY A 11 2.11 -1.68 -8.28
N GLY A 12 2.41 -1.06 -9.42
CA GLY A 12 3.52 -0.11 -9.57
C GLY A 12 3.35 1.10 -8.65
N PHE A 13 2.17 1.72 -8.65
CA PHE A 13 1.88 2.85 -7.78
C PHE A 13 1.93 2.48 -6.29
N GLY A 14 1.31 1.37 -5.91
CA GLY A 14 1.29 0.89 -4.52
C GLY A 14 2.68 0.53 -3.99
N SER A 15 3.54 -0.07 -4.83
CA SER A 15 4.92 -0.40 -4.45
C SER A 15 5.79 0.85 -4.23
N VAL A 16 5.65 1.87 -5.09
CA VAL A 16 6.33 3.17 -4.92
C VAL A 16 5.88 3.87 -3.63
N LEU A 17 4.58 3.91 -3.36
CA LEU A 17 4.04 4.47 -2.11
C LEU A 17 4.58 3.76 -0.88
N ARG A 18 4.58 2.43 -0.87
CA ARG A 18 5.14 1.63 0.23
C ARG A 18 6.62 1.91 0.44
N PHE A 19 7.39 2.05 -0.64
CA PHE A 19 8.80 2.41 -0.58
C PHE A 19 9.02 3.79 0.04
N LEU A 20 8.27 4.81 -0.39
CA LEU A 20 8.36 6.16 0.15
C LEU A 20 7.99 6.21 1.64
N ILE A 21 6.84 5.64 2.01
CA ILE A 21 6.39 5.58 3.41
C ILE A 21 7.42 4.84 4.26
N GLY A 22 7.95 3.72 3.76
CA GLY A 22 9.01 2.96 4.43
C GLY A 22 10.28 3.78 4.64
N LYS A 23 10.70 4.58 3.66
CA LYS A 23 11.89 5.43 3.74
C LYS A 23 11.77 6.49 4.84
N PHE A 24 10.58 7.05 5.06
CA PHE A 24 10.37 8.11 6.05
C PHE A 24 10.03 7.59 7.45
N LEU A 25 9.36 6.44 7.57
CA LEU A 25 8.80 5.97 8.83
C LEU A 25 9.47 4.72 9.40
N ASN A 26 10.21 3.94 8.61
CA ASN A 26 10.96 2.82 9.15
C ASN A 26 12.30 3.33 9.70
N SER A 27 12.45 3.32 11.02
CA SER A 27 13.76 3.48 11.65
C SER A 27 14.36 2.10 11.96
N PRO A 28 15.65 1.87 11.67
CA PRO A 28 16.35 0.66 12.12
C PRO A 28 16.36 0.49 13.64
N GLU A 29 16.23 1.59 14.38
CA GLU A 29 16.35 1.65 15.84
C GLU A 29 15.02 1.31 16.55
N SER A 30 13.87 1.47 15.88
CA SER A 30 12.57 1.35 16.54
C SER A 30 12.09 -0.09 16.72
N GLY A 31 12.78 -1.09 16.17
CA GLY A 31 12.41 -2.52 16.18
C GLY A 31 11.12 -2.85 15.41
N ILE A 32 10.20 -1.88 15.28
CA ILE A 32 8.92 -1.97 14.59
C ILE A 32 8.98 -1.14 13.30
N PRO A 33 8.68 -1.75 12.12
CA PRO A 33 8.67 -1.06 10.85
C PRO A 33 7.34 -0.31 10.62
N TYR A 34 7.21 0.88 11.22
CA TYR A 34 5.99 1.69 11.18
C TYR A 34 5.50 2.02 9.76
N GLY A 35 6.41 2.22 8.81
CA GLY A 35 6.05 2.47 7.43
C GLY A 35 5.40 1.26 6.74
N THR A 36 5.90 0.06 7.03
CA THR A 36 5.29 -1.18 6.56
C THR A 36 3.92 -1.41 7.19
N PHE A 37 3.80 -1.13 8.49
CA PHE A 37 2.54 -1.24 9.22
C PHE A 37 1.47 -0.28 8.66
N ALA A 38 1.83 0.99 8.48
CA ALA A 38 0.95 2.00 7.89
C ALA A 38 0.49 1.62 6.47
N ALA A 39 1.40 1.13 5.62
CA ALA A 39 1.04 0.70 4.27
C ALA A 39 0.01 -0.45 4.26
N ASN A 40 0.10 -1.40 5.20
CA ASN A 40 -0.87 -2.49 5.32
C ASN A 40 -2.24 -2.01 5.82
N ILE A 41 -2.28 -1.11 6.82
CA ILE A 41 -3.54 -0.54 7.31
C ILE A 41 -4.23 0.23 6.20
N LEU A 42 -3.53 1.13 5.52
CA LEU A 42 -4.13 1.91 4.43
C LEU A 42 -4.57 1.03 3.26
N GLY A 43 -3.77 0.03 2.89
CA GLY A 43 -4.12 -0.92 1.83
C GLY A 43 -5.39 -1.71 2.13
N SER A 44 -5.49 -2.29 3.33
CA SER A 44 -6.67 -3.04 3.76
C SER A 44 -7.91 -2.16 3.94
N LEU A 45 -7.76 -0.93 4.44
CA LEU A 45 -8.84 0.05 4.53
C LEU A 45 -9.39 0.40 3.14
N PHE A 46 -8.51 0.69 2.16
CA PHE A 46 -8.95 1.00 0.80
C PHE A 46 -9.64 -0.19 0.14
N ILE A 47 -9.14 -1.42 0.32
CA ILE A 47 -9.83 -2.62 -0.16
C ILE A 47 -11.23 -2.71 0.45
N GLY A 48 -11.37 -2.52 1.77
CA GLY A 48 -12.65 -2.54 2.46
C GLY A 48 -13.64 -1.49 1.95
N ILE A 49 -13.19 -0.25 1.75
CA ILE A 49 -14.01 0.84 1.20
C ILE A 49 -14.44 0.53 -0.23
N ILE A 50 -13.50 0.09 -1.09
CA ILE A 50 -13.80 -0.22 -2.50
C ILE A 50 -14.82 -1.36 -2.59
N LEU A 51 -14.63 -2.44 -1.83
CA LEU A 51 -15.56 -3.56 -1.82
C LEU A 51 -16.91 -3.17 -1.22
N GLY A 52 -16.93 -2.36 -0.16
CA GLY A 52 -18.16 -1.87 0.46
C GLY A 52 -18.96 -0.92 -0.45
N LEU A 53 -18.30 -0.13 -1.30
CA LEU A 53 -18.94 0.73 -2.30
C LEU A 53 -19.36 -0.03 -3.57
N ALA A 54 -18.74 -1.18 -3.83
CA ALA A 54 -19.05 -2.03 -4.98
C ALA A 54 -20.19 -3.04 -4.69
N ALA A 55 -20.61 -3.16 -3.43
CA ALA A 55 -21.74 -3.97 -2.99
C ALA A 55 -23.07 -3.24 -3.19
#